data_AF-A0A2A2D599-F1
#
_entry.id   AF-A0A2A2D599-F1
#
_cell.length_a   1.000
_cell.length_b   1.000
_cell.length_c   1.000
_cell.angle_alpha   90.00
_cell.angle_beta   90.00
_cell.angle_gamma   90.00
#
_symmetry.space_group_name_H-M   'P 1'
#
loop_
_entity.id
_entity.type
_entity.pdbx_description
1 polymer ?
#
loop_
_entity_poly.entity_id
_entity_poly.type
_entity_poly.pdbx_seq_one_letter_code
_entity_poly.pdbx_strand_id
1 'polypeptide(L)' 'MGRRVDKVIGSREARAEYRAAKEELHRVSCRDQEETDDFLAANGAVIEAEKKLPRWRRYPDAR' A
#
# COMPACT_ATOMS: atom_id res chain seq x y z
N MET A 1 23.72 3.47 -10.75
CA MET A 1 23.39 3.62 -9.32
C MET A 1 21.96 3.22 -8.94
N GLY A 2 20.97 3.25 -9.84
CA GLY A 2 19.54 3.04 -9.48
C GLY A 2 19.13 1.66 -8.95
N ARG A 3 19.65 0.54 -9.48
CA ARG A 3 19.17 -0.82 -9.12
C ARG A 3 19.40 -1.23 -7.66
N ARG A 4 20.45 -0.71 -7.01
CA ARG A 4 20.74 -1.01 -5.60
C ARG A 4 19.77 -0.28 -4.67
N VAL A 5 19.44 0.97 -5.00
CA VAL A 5 18.47 1.79 -4.27
C VAL A 5 17.07 1.20 -4.39
N ASP A 6 16.72 0.69 -5.57
CA ASP A 6 15.45 0.03 -5.85
C ASP A 6 15.27 -1.26 -5.01
N LYS A 7 16.35 -2.03 -4.84
CA LYS A 7 16.35 -3.24 -4.01
C LYS A 7 16.21 -2.93 -2.50
N VAL A 8 16.75 -1.79 -2.08
CA VAL A 8 16.65 -1.34 -0.68
C VAL A 8 15.26 -0.77 -0.43
N ILE A 9 14.85 0.25 -1.16
CA ILE A 9 13.67 1.07 -0.87
C ILE A 9 12.39 0.56 -1.58
N GLY A 10 12.51 -0.42 -2.47
CA GLY A 10 11.43 -0.99 -3.30
C GLY A 10 11.37 -0.32 -4.68
N SER A 11 10.68 -0.90 -5.66
CA SER A 11 10.59 -0.23 -6.96
C SER A 11 9.77 1.05 -6.88
N ARG A 12 10.14 2.03 -7.71
CA ARG A 12 9.37 3.30 -7.81
C ARG A 12 7.91 3.02 -8.15
N GLU A 13 7.66 2.02 -8.98
CA GLU A 13 6.32 1.54 -9.36
C GLU A 13 5.58 0.95 -8.17
N ALA A 14 6.18 0.00 -7.43
CA ALA A 14 5.55 -0.61 -6.25
C ALA A 14 5.20 0.43 -5.17
N ARG A 15 6.03 1.46 -5.00
CA ARG A 15 5.71 2.58 -4.09
C ARG A 15 4.58 3.46 -4.59
N ALA A 16 4.51 3.69 -5.90
CA ALA A 16 3.42 4.47 -6.51
C ALA A 16 2.09 3.72 -6.38
N GLU A 17 2.08 2.41 -6.66
CA GLU A 17 0.92 1.53 -6.48
C GLU A 17 0.45 1.51 -5.03
N TYR A 18 1.37 1.35 -4.06
CA TYR A 18 1.02 1.38 -2.63
C TYR A 18 0.40 2.72 -2.21
N ARG A 19 0.96 3.85 -2.68
CA ARG A 19 0.41 5.17 -2.40
C ARG A 19 -0.98 5.36 -3.00
N ALA A 20 -1.18 4.94 -4.24
CA ALA A 20 -2.48 5.02 -4.91
C ALA A 20 -3.54 4.18 -4.18
N ALA A 21 -3.20 2.94 -3.81
CA ALA A 21 -4.12 2.07 -3.05
C ALA A 21 -4.47 2.66 -1.68
N LYS A 22 -3.50 3.25 -0.96
CA LYS A 22 -3.75 3.95 0.31
C LYS A 22 -4.64 5.16 0.16
N GLU A 23 -4.45 5.95 -0.90
CA GLU A 23 -5.27 7.13 -1.17
C GLU A 23 -6.72 6.71 -1.47
N GLU A 24 -6.91 5.63 -2.22
CA GLU A 24 -8.24 5.10 -2.49
C GLU A 24 -8.93 4.55 -1.24
N LEU A 25 -8.21 3.76 -0.42
CA LEU A 25 -8.73 3.30 0.87
C LEU A 25 -9.13 4.49 1.76
N HIS A 26 -8.34 5.56 1.79
CA HIS A 26 -8.68 6.77 2.53
C HIS A 26 -9.93 7.46 1.98
N ARG A 27 -10.09 7.55 0.66
CA ARG A 27 -11.30 8.13 0.05
C ARG A 27 -12.55 7.32 0.37
N VAL A 28 -12.48 6.00 0.22
CA VAL A 28 -13.58 5.09 0.55
C VAL A 28 -13.91 5.17 2.03
N SER A 29 -12.91 5.13 2.92
CA SER A 29 -13.10 5.25 4.36
C SER A 29 -13.63 6.62 4.81
N CYS A 30 -13.28 7.71 4.12
CA CYS A 30 -13.85 9.02 4.40
C CYS A 30 -15.30 9.16 3.91
N ARG A 31 -15.67 8.44 2.84
CA ARG A 31 -17.02 8.46 2.28
C ARG A 31 -17.98 7.60 3.10
N ASP A 32 -17.55 6.39 3.42
CA ASP A 32 -18.32 5.39 4.15
C ASP A 32 -17.51 5.02 5.41
N GLN A 33 -18.01 5.42 6.59
CA GLN A 33 -17.40 5.06 7.87
C GLN A 33 -17.67 3.60 8.28
N GLU A 34 -18.42 2.87 7.47
CA GLU A 34 -18.79 1.48 7.68
C GLU A 34 -17.95 0.55 6.80
N GLU A 35 -17.77 -0.69 7.26
CA GLU A 35 -17.09 -1.75 6.51
C GLU A 35 -17.98 -2.18 5.32
N THR A 36 -17.79 -1.54 4.17
CA THR A 36 -18.47 -1.86 2.92
C THR A 36 -17.62 -2.80 2.05
N ASP A 37 -18.24 -3.48 1.08
CA ASP A 37 -17.51 -4.27 0.08
C ASP A 37 -16.44 -3.45 -0.65
N ASP A 38 -16.71 -2.17 -0.91
CA ASP A 38 -15.75 -1.23 -1.49
C ASP A 38 -14.57 -0.97 -0.55
N PHE A 39 -14.81 -0.85 0.76
CA PHE A 39 -13.74 -0.72 1.75
C PHE A 39 -12.88 -1.98 1.79
N LEU A 40 -13.49 -3.16 1.79
CA LEU A 40 -12.78 -4.45 1.76
C LEU A 40 -11.96 -4.61 0.48
N ALA A 41 -12.50 -4.21 -0.68
CA ALA A 41 -11.79 -4.23 -1.95
C ALA A 41 -10.59 -3.27 -1.96
N ALA A 42 -10.78 -2.04 -1.48
CA ALA A 42 -9.70 -1.05 -1.38
C ALA A 42 -8.62 -1.50 -0.39
N ASN A 43 -9.00 -2.12 0.74
CA ASN A 43 -8.06 -2.65 1.71
C ASN A 43 -7.28 -3.86 1.15
N GLY A 44 -7.95 -4.74 0.40
CA GLY A 44 -7.31 -5.82 -0.35
C GLY A 44 -6.25 -5.31 -1.34
N ALA A 45 -6.55 -4.23 -2.06
CA ALA A 45 -5.60 -3.59 -2.97
C ALA A 45 -4.36 -3.04 -2.25
N VAL A 46 -4.53 -2.47 -1.05
CA VAL A 46 -3.40 -2.03 -0.21
C VAL A 46 -2.52 -3.21 0.20
N ILE A 47 -3.12 -4.32 0.64
CA ILE A 47 -2.39 -5.53 1.04
C ILE A 47 -1.57 -6.10 -0.13
N GLU A 48 -2.16 -6.19 -1.32
CA GLU A 48 -1.46 -6.68 -2.52
C GLU A 48 -0.31 -5.74 -2.94
N ALA A 49 -0.52 -4.43 -2.87
CA ALA A 49 0.53 -3.45 -3.15
C ALA A 49 1.65 -3.50 -2.11
N GLU A 50 1.33 -3.74 -0.84
CA GLU A 50 2.30 -3.87 0.25
C GLU A 50 3.19 -5.11 0.09
N LYS A 51 2.63 -6.23 -0.42
CA LYS A 51 3.43 -7.42 -0.76
C LYS A 51 4.51 -7.13 -1.81
N LYS A 52 4.33 -6.13 -2.68
CA LYS A 52 5.34 -5.71 -3.65
C LYS A 52 6.47 -4.87 -3.03
N LEU A 53 6.28 -4.35 -1.81
CA LEU A 53 7.29 -3.61 -1.08
C LEU A 53 8.33 -4.52 -0.41
N PRO A 54 9.56 -4.01 -0.16
CA PRO A 54 10.57 -4.70 0.63
C PRO A 54 10.07 -5.07 2.03
N ARG A 55 10.52 -6.21 2.55
CA ARG A 55 10.01 -6.82 3.79
C ARG A 55 10.04 -5.92 5.02
N TRP A 56 11.08 -5.09 5.15
CA TRP A 56 11.24 -4.13 6.25
C TRP A 56 10.22 -2.97 6.21
N ARG A 57 9.49 -2.83 5.11
CA ARG A 57 8.55 -1.75 4.83
C ARG A 57 7.09 -2.19 4.85
N ARG A 58 6.84 -3.50 4.95
CA ARG A 58 5.50 -4.10 4.99
C ARG A 58 4.80 -3.91 6.35
N TYR A 59 5.56 -3.74 7.43
CA TYR A 59 4.99 -3.59 8.77
C TYR A 59 5.74 -2.50 9.54
N PRO A 60 5.42 -1.21 9.34
CA PRO A 60 6.01 -0.13 10.12
C PRO A 60 5.61 -0.15 11.60
N ASP A 61 4.53 -0.85 11.97
CA ASP A 61 3.88 -0.81 13.29
C ASP A 61 4.04 -2.10 14.14
N ALA A 62 4.98 -3.00 13.80
CA ALA A 62 5.23 -4.19 14.63
C ALA A 62 6.11 -3.90 15.87
N ARG A 63 5.84 -2.80 16.58
CA ARG A 63 6.62 -2.37 17.76
C ARG A 63 5.78 -2.31 19.03
#